data_AF-A0A959HJ78-F1
#
_entry.id   AF-A0A959HJ78-F1
#
_cell.length_a   1.000
_cell.length_b   1.000
_cell.length_c   1.000
_cell.angle_alpha   90.00
_cell.angle_beta   90.00
_cell.angle_gamma   90.00
#
_symmetry.space_group_name_H-M   'P 1'
#
loop_
_entity.id
_entity.type
_entity.pdbx_description
1 polymer ?
#
loop_
_entity_poly.entity_id
_entity_poly.type
_entity_poly.pdbx_seq_one_letter_code
_entity_poly.pdbx_strand_id
1 'polypeptide(L)' 'MHSVRLAILDMYDDTPNQGMRCIKDIVKRFGHVLDWQLFDVRGKAEVPGQEFDLYISTGGPGSPH' A
#
# COMPACT_ATOMS: atom_id res chain seq x y z
N MET A 1 13.02 2.81 -19.63
CA MET A 1 11.67 3.22 -19.18
C MET A 1 11.74 3.44 -17.69
N HIS A 2 11.26 4.58 -17.19
CA HIS A 2 11.11 4.79 -15.75
C HIS A 2 9.84 4.05 -15.31
N SER A 3 10.00 3.11 -14.39
CA SER A 3 8.89 2.42 -13.73
C SER A 3 8.32 3.36 -12.67
N VAL A 4 6.98 3.49 -12.61
CA VAL A 4 6.29 4.28 -11.59
C VAL A 4 6.48 3.60 -10.24
N ARG A 5 6.91 4.35 -9.22
CA ARG A 5 7.09 3.83 -7.85
C ARG A 5 5.85 4.08 -7.01
N LEU A 6 5.24 3.01 -6.51
CA LEU A 6 4.06 3.05 -5.65
C LEU A 6 4.38 2.61 -4.21
N ALA A 7 4.05 3.45 -3.24
CA ALA A 7 3.99 3.06 -1.83
C ALA A 7 2.56 2.62 -1.46
N ILE A 8 2.43 1.42 -0.89
CA ILE A 8 1.18 0.93 -0.29
C ILE A 8 1.33 1.02 1.23
N LEU A 9 0.46 1.78 1.88
CA LEU A 9 0.46 2.02 3.32
C LEU A 9 -0.59 1.12 3.96
N ASP A 10 -0.15 0.11 4.69
CA ASP A 10 -1.02 -0.76 5.47
C ASP A 10 -1.43 -0.08 6.78
N MET A 11 -2.72 0.19 6.89
CA MET A 11 -3.35 0.84 8.04
C MET A 11 -4.19 -0.14 8.87
N TYR A 12 -4.06 -1.46 8.66
CA TYR A 12 -4.87 -2.45 9.37
C TYR A 12 -4.28 -2.95 10.69
N ASP A 13 -3.06 -2.58 11.05
CA ASP A 13 -2.51 -2.86 12.40
C ASP A 13 -2.50 -4.36 12.71
N ASP A 14 -1.85 -5.14 11.84
CA ASP A 14 -1.84 -6.62 11.81
C ASP A 14 -3.21 -7.31 11.72
N THR A 15 -4.29 -6.55 11.53
CA THR A 15 -5.63 -7.12 11.36
C THR A 15 -5.77 -7.71 9.94
N PRO A 16 -6.17 -8.98 9.81
CA PRO A 16 -6.42 -9.59 8.51
C PRO A 16 -7.45 -8.78 7.69
N ASN A 17 -7.12 -8.44 6.45
CA ASN A 17 -8.01 -7.65 5.61
C ASN A 17 -8.01 -8.09 4.14
N GLN A 18 -9.19 -8.07 3.52
CA GLN A 18 -9.34 -8.42 2.10
C GLN A 18 -8.99 -7.25 1.18
N GLY A 19 -9.05 -6.01 1.67
CA GLY A 19 -8.70 -4.81 0.91
C GLY A 19 -7.27 -4.87 0.37
N MET A 20 -6.32 -5.27 1.21
CA MET A 20 -4.90 -5.43 0.85
C MET A 20 -4.70 -6.49 -0.23
N ARG A 21 -5.44 -7.60 -0.16
CA ARG A 21 -5.43 -8.62 -1.21
C ARG A 21 -5.90 -8.03 -2.54
N CYS A 22 -7.05 -7.34 -2.55
CA CYS A 22 -7.58 -6.69 -3.75
C CYS A 22 -6.60 -5.66 -4.34
N ILE A 23 -5.97 -4.83 -3.49
CA ILE A 23 -4.96 -3.86 -3.92
C ILE A 23 -3.77 -4.57 -4.57
N LYS A 24 -3.20 -5.58 -3.91
CA LYS A 24 -2.08 -6.37 -4.47
C LYS A 24 -2.43 -7.00 -5.81
N ASP A 25 -3.65 -7.54 -5.94
CA ASP A 25 -4.13 -8.16 -7.19
C ASP A 25 -4.29 -7.16 -8.33
N ILE A 26 -4.71 -5.92 -8.03
CA ILE A 26 -4.80 -4.83 -9.01
C ILE A 26 -3.39 -4.39 -9.42
N VAL A 27 -2.53 -4.09 -8.45
CA VAL A 27 -1.18 -3.54 -8.68
C VAL A 27 -0.31 -4.52 -9.48
N LYS A 28 -0.41 -5.83 -9.23
CA LYS A 28 0.29 -6.86 -10.01
C LYS A 28 -0.02 -6.83 -11.50
N ARG A 29 -1.21 -6.38 -11.92
CA ARG A 29 -1.57 -6.24 -13.35
C ARG A 29 -0.73 -5.18 -14.07
N PHE A 30 -0.15 -4.25 -13.31
CA PHE A 30 0.66 -3.15 -13.82
C PHE A 30 2.17 -3.36 -13.64
N GLY A 31 2.63 -4.56 -13.23
CA GLY A 31 4.04 -4.84 -12.94
C GLY A 31 5.03 -4.66 -14.11
N HIS A 32 4.55 -4.38 -15.32
CA HIS A 32 5.39 -4.03 -16.48
C HIS A 32 5.75 -2.53 -16.54
N VAL A 33 5.08 -1.68 -15.76
CA VAL A 33 5.27 -0.21 -15.72
C VAL A 33 5.31 0.35 -14.30
N LEU A 34 5.14 -0.50 -13.28
CA LEU A 34 5.00 -0.09 -11.90
C LEU A 34 5.73 -1.05 -10.97
N ASP A 35 6.57 -0.48 -10.11
CA ASP A 35 7.17 -1.14 -8.95
C ASP A 35 6.48 -0.65 -7.68
N TRP A 36 6.29 -1.54 -6.71
CA TRP A 36 5.61 -1.18 -5.47
C TRP A 36 6.27 -1.76 -4.24
N GLN A 37 6.12 -1.05 -3.12
CA GLN A 37 6.58 -1.46 -1.81
C GLN A 37 5.45 -1.30 -0.79
N LEU A 38 5.36 -2.25 0.14
CA LEU A 38 4.42 -2.22 1.25
C LEU A 38 5.08 -1.64 2.49
N PHE A 39 4.36 -0.79 3.21
CA PHE A 39 4.77 -0.17 4.46
C PHE A 39 3.74 -0.47 5.53
N ASP A 40 4.15 -1.12 6.61
CA ASP A 40 3.31 -1.38 7.76
C ASP A 40 3.29 -0.17 8.71
N VAL A 41 2.36 0.75 8.45
CA VAL A 41 2.34 2.06 9.10
C VAL A 41 1.87 1.95 10.55
N ARG A 42 0.86 1.14 10.82
CA ARG A 42 0.28 1.04 12.18
C ARG A 42 0.92 -0.05 13.04
N GLY A 43 1.25 -1.21 12.47
CA GLY A 43 1.85 -2.31 13.21
C GLY A 43 3.34 -2.08 13.52
N LYS A 44 4.07 -1.43 12.59
CA LYS A 44 5.55 -1.28 12.70
C LYS A 44 6.07 0.16 12.60
N ALA A 45 5.19 1.15 12.42
CA ALA A 45 5.60 2.53 12.18
C ALA A 45 6.53 2.70 10.96
N GLU A 46 6.38 1.83 9.95
CA GLU A 46 7.08 1.95 8.67
C GLU A 46 6.37 3.02 7.83
N VAL A 47 7.04 4.15 7.56
CA VAL A 47 6.48 5.26 6.78
C VAL A 47 7.35 5.48 5.54
N PRO A 48 6.77 5.51 4.32
CA PRO A 48 7.53 5.80 3.11
C PRO A 48 8.05 7.23 3.12
N GLY A 49 9.21 7.47 2.51
CA GLY A 49 9.69 8.82 2.21
C GLY A 49 8.98 9.42 0.99
N GLN A 50 9.52 10.53 0.47
CA GLN A 50 8.97 11.28 -0.68
C GLN A 50 9.50 10.81 -2.04
N GLU A 51 10.14 9.66 -2.10
CA GLU A 51 10.69 9.09 -3.31
C GLU A 51 9.64 8.41 -4.20
N PHE A 52 8.43 8.13 -3.71
CA PHE A 52 7.41 7.45 -4.49
C PHE A 52 6.61 8.44 -5.34
N ASP A 53 6.18 7.99 -6.52
CA ASP A 53 5.33 8.77 -7.42
C ASP A 53 3.85 8.69 -7.01
N LEU A 54 3.46 7.57 -6.39
CA LEU A 54 2.09 7.28 -5.96
C LEU A 54 2.07 6.72 -4.54
N TYR A 55 1.01 7.04 -3.81
CA TYR A 55 0.75 6.55 -2.46
C TYR A 55 -0.69 6.04 -2.39
N ILE A 56 -0.88 4.80 -1.92
CA ILE A 56 -2.18 4.21 -1.64
C ILE A 56 -2.22 3.89 -0.14
N SER A 57 -3.03 4.63 0.60
CA SER A 57 -3.39 4.25 1.96
C SER A 57 -4.56 3.28 1.92
N THR A 58 -4.44 2.15 2.61
CA THR A 58 -5.60 1.29 2.81
C THR A 58 -6.62 1.98 3.70
N GLY A 59 -7.82 1.41 3.76
CA GLY A 59 -8.66 1.64 4.94
C GLY A 59 -7.96 1.10 6.20
N GLY A 60 -8.58 1.29 7.35
CA GLY A 60 -8.12 0.71 8.59
C GLY A 60 -9.30 0.49 9.52
N PRO A 61 -9.17 -0.36 10.54
CA PRO A 61 -10.17 -0.47 11.59
C PRO A 61 -10.27 0.88 12.31
N GLY A 62 -11.48 1.42 12.45
CA GLY A 62 -11.74 2.64 13.25
C GLY A 62 -12.74 3.67 12.71
N SER A 63 -13.28 3.55 11.50
CA SER A 63 -14.39 4.41 11.00
C SER A 63 -14.90 4.00 9.61
N PRO A 64 -16.15 4.32 9.21
CA PRO A 64 -17.15 5.05 9.97
C PRO A 64 -17.88 4.16 10.99
N HIS A 65 -18.12 4.71 12.18
CA HIS A 65 -19.18 4.30 13.08
C HIS A 65 -20.32 5.32 12.99
#